data_AF-A0A1H2PUE7-F1
#
_entry.id   AF-A0A1H2PUE7-F1
#
_cell.length_a   1.000
_cell.length_b   1.000
_cell.length_c   1.000
_cell.angle_alpha   90.00
_cell.angle_beta   90.00
_cell.angle_gamma   90.00
#
_symmetry.space_group_name_H-M   'P 1'
#
loop_
_entity.id
_entity.type
_entity.pdbx_description
1 polymer ?
#
loop_
_entity_poly.entity_id
_entity_poly.type
_entity_poly.pdbx_seq_one_letter_code
_entity_poly.pdbx_strand_id
1 'polypeptide(L)'
;MENLVVNGHQTQPKVIAPQRLAATPLRPQTVVPELAPNVDVGGPAQPLLMVRNLAKYFPLKRTSWLDAALGRAPDAVRAVDALSFEILKGETLGVVGESGCGKSTTSRLMMALQRPTAGEIIFDGELVGSRALPLKAYRRQVQMVFQDSYASLNPRASIEDSIAFPLRVHGIDRRTATARAHDLLDAVGLHPAQFARRFPHQLSGGQRQRINIARALALKPRLVILDEPVSALDKSVEAQVLNLLVDLKSQFGLTYMFISHDLNVVQYIADRILVMYLGKPAEIGDARDVFDDPAHPYTAALLASRPTARRRRSQSGDAHVAAMAHTQVPTGTAPLRGDPPNPINPPSGCVFRTRCAHAEDVCAVTVPPLTPVTAVDVARLGAPSAASAAPGRASLRTDMPAHLAACLRQLPQSGHSAAPPPKPAAAVAPTTVHAVDEVTQ
;
A
#
# COMPACT_ATOMS: atom_id res chain seq x y z
N MET A 1 4.84 -68.18 -0.34
CA MET A 1 4.93 -67.74 1.05
C MET A 1 6.41 -67.55 1.35
N GLU A 2 6.92 -66.32 1.23
CA GLU A 2 8.15 -65.89 1.87
C GLU A 2 8.25 -64.37 1.77
N ASN A 3 8.35 -63.73 2.93
CA ASN A 3 8.32 -62.28 3.12
C ASN A 3 9.68 -61.67 2.75
N LEU A 4 9.69 -60.74 1.79
CA LEU A 4 10.84 -59.85 1.57
C LEU A 4 10.63 -58.57 2.41
N VAL A 5 11.41 -58.45 3.48
CA VAL A 5 11.49 -57.24 4.31
C VAL A 5 12.33 -56.19 3.55
N VAL A 6 11.69 -55.12 3.08
CA VAL A 6 12.38 -53.95 2.55
C VAL A 6 12.56 -52.94 3.68
N ASN A 7 13.80 -52.79 4.14
CA ASN A 7 14.21 -51.76 5.09
C ASN A 7 14.05 -50.37 4.46
N GLY A 8 12.97 -49.68 4.81
CA GLY A 8 12.75 -48.28 4.46
C GLY A 8 13.62 -47.36 5.31
N HIS A 9 14.72 -46.87 4.76
CA HIS A 9 15.39 -45.69 5.31
C HIS A 9 14.46 -44.48 5.18
N GLN A 10 13.80 -44.14 6.28
CA GLN A 10 13.06 -42.89 6.43
C GLN A 10 14.05 -41.71 6.39
N THR A 11 14.21 -41.10 5.23
CA THR A 11 14.81 -39.77 5.12
C THR A 11 13.78 -38.74 5.57
N GLN A 12 13.91 -38.30 6.83
CA GLN A 12 13.14 -37.18 7.35
C GLN A 12 13.38 -35.93 6.49
N PRO A 13 12.35 -35.18 6.08
CA PRO A 13 12.53 -33.87 5.48
C PRO A 13 13.02 -32.91 6.58
N LYS A 14 14.31 -32.60 6.55
CA LYS A 14 14.94 -31.62 7.43
C LYS A 14 14.28 -30.25 7.17
N VAL A 15 13.54 -29.75 8.15
CA VAL A 15 13.03 -28.37 8.15
C VAL A 15 14.25 -27.46 8.14
N ILE A 16 14.57 -26.90 6.98
CA ILE A 16 15.59 -25.85 6.87
C ILE A 16 14.93 -24.59 7.43
N ALA A 17 15.12 -24.33 8.72
CA ALA A 17 15.02 -22.97 9.21
C ALA A 17 15.91 -22.10 8.31
N PRO A 18 15.43 -20.98 7.74
CA PRO A 18 16.29 -20.13 6.94
C PRO A 18 17.40 -19.64 7.86
N GLN A 19 18.59 -20.21 7.66
CA GLN A 19 19.79 -19.70 8.29
C GLN A 19 19.86 -18.24 7.86
N ARG A 20 19.78 -17.32 8.84
CA ARG A 20 20.22 -15.95 8.62
C ARG A 20 21.65 -16.09 8.11
N LEU A 21 21.87 -15.83 6.82
CA LEU A 21 23.22 -15.50 6.37
C LEU A 21 23.63 -14.35 7.27
N ALA A 22 24.60 -14.58 8.15
CA ALA A 22 25.17 -13.53 8.97
C ALA A 22 25.54 -12.41 8.00
N ALA A 23 24.88 -11.26 8.13
CA ALA A 23 25.21 -10.10 7.34
C ALA A 23 26.69 -9.82 7.58
N THR A 24 27.52 -10.02 6.54
CA THR A 24 28.92 -9.60 6.60
C THR A 24 28.89 -8.12 6.98
N PRO A 25 29.53 -7.71 8.09
CA PRO A 25 29.56 -6.30 8.47
C PRO A 25 30.16 -5.53 7.31
N LEU A 26 29.34 -4.67 6.70
CA LEU A 26 29.73 -3.95 5.51
C LEU A 26 30.91 -3.04 5.84
N ARG A 27 31.85 -2.93 4.89
CA ARG A 27 32.93 -1.96 4.97
C ARG A 27 32.32 -0.58 5.29
N PRO A 28 33.01 0.26 6.09
CA PRO A 28 32.55 1.63 6.32
C PRO A 28 32.23 2.26 4.97
N GLN A 29 30.98 2.68 4.80
CA GLN A 29 30.50 3.18 3.52
C GLN A 29 31.48 4.24 3.01
N THR A 30 31.90 4.16 1.75
CA THR A 30 32.56 5.33 1.17
C THR A 30 31.61 6.50 1.33
N VAL A 31 32.01 7.47 2.16
CA VAL A 31 31.34 8.76 2.23
C VAL A 31 31.54 9.34 0.85
N VAL A 32 30.50 9.30 0.00
CA VAL A 32 30.49 10.05 -1.26
C VAL A 32 30.59 11.52 -0.84
N PRO A 33 31.79 12.15 -0.87
CA PRO A 33 32.04 13.42 -0.20
C PRO A 33 31.26 14.57 -0.83
N GLU A 34 30.80 14.35 -2.05
CA GLU A 34 30.25 15.35 -2.95
C GLU A 34 28.71 15.33 -3.01
N LEU A 35 28.05 14.31 -2.46
CA LEU A 35 26.60 14.36 -2.25
C LEU A 35 26.30 15.09 -0.94
N ALA A 36 25.75 16.30 -1.04
CA ALA A 36 25.27 17.03 0.14
C ALA A 36 24.35 16.13 0.99
N PRO A 37 24.56 16.08 2.31
CA PRO A 37 23.72 15.26 3.19
C PRO A 37 22.26 15.70 3.07
N ASN A 38 21.35 14.74 3.15
CA ASN A 38 19.92 15.06 3.24
C ASN A 38 19.67 15.57 4.66
N VAL A 39 19.42 16.87 4.79
CA VAL A 39 19.12 17.50 6.07
C VAL A 39 17.70 17.12 6.49
N ASP A 40 17.54 16.79 7.76
CA ASP A 40 16.22 16.65 8.38
C ASP A 40 15.69 18.06 8.69
N VAL A 41 14.75 18.54 7.88
CA VAL A 41 14.13 19.86 7.98
C VAL A 41 12.95 19.83 8.95
N GLY A 42 12.14 18.78 8.92
CA GLY A 42 10.92 18.67 9.73
C GLY A 42 11.19 18.30 11.19
N GLY A 43 12.37 17.79 11.52
CA GLY A 43 12.72 17.31 12.85
C GLY A 43 12.02 15.99 13.22
N PRO A 44 12.34 15.40 14.39
CA PRO A 44 11.91 14.04 14.73
C PRO A 44 10.40 13.87 14.91
N ALA A 45 9.68 14.97 15.19
CA ALA A 45 8.24 14.95 15.44
C ALA A 45 7.39 14.97 14.16
N GLN A 46 7.96 15.40 13.02
CA GLN A 46 7.23 15.46 11.76
C GLN A 46 7.32 14.14 10.99
N PRO A 47 6.21 13.67 10.39
CA PRO A 47 6.25 12.58 9.42
C PRO A 47 7.23 12.90 8.28
N LEU A 48 7.84 11.87 7.70
CA LEU A 48 8.69 12.06 6.53
C LEU A 48 7.87 12.49 5.31
N LEU A 49 6.67 11.93 5.15
CA LEU A 49 5.77 12.21 4.06
C LEU A 49 4.36 12.40 4.60
N MET A 50 3.69 13.49 4.22
CA MET A 50 2.28 13.71 4.47
C MET A 50 1.57 13.93 3.14
N VAL A 51 0.48 13.21 2.95
CA VAL A 51 -0.38 13.29 1.76
C VAL A 51 -1.74 13.80 2.21
N ARG A 52 -2.22 14.87 1.58
CA ARG A 52 -3.48 15.53 1.97
C ARG A 52 -4.41 15.65 0.78
N ASN A 53 -5.58 15.01 0.91
CA ASN A 53 -6.70 15.04 -0.03
C ASN A 53 -6.27 14.82 -1.50
N LEU A 54 -5.33 13.91 -1.70
CA LEU A 54 -4.73 13.67 -3.00
C LEU A 54 -5.76 13.05 -3.95
N ALA A 55 -5.85 13.61 -5.16
CA ALA A 55 -6.70 13.10 -6.21
C ALA A 55 -5.95 13.03 -7.54
N LYS A 56 -6.24 12.00 -8.34
CA LYS A 56 -5.76 11.87 -9.71
C LYS A 56 -6.83 11.28 -10.61
N TYR A 57 -7.35 12.12 -11.49
CA TYR A 57 -8.37 11.74 -12.46
C TYR A 57 -7.79 11.73 -13.87
N PHE A 58 -8.07 10.68 -14.63
CA PHE A 58 -7.66 10.54 -16.02
C PHE A 58 -8.86 10.78 -16.94
N PRO A 59 -8.87 11.87 -17.72
CA PRO A 59 -10.00 12.16 -18.61
C PRO A 59 -10.08 11.13 -19.74
N LEU A 60 -11.29 10.71 -20.08
CA LEU A 60 -11.55 9.85 -21.23
C LEU A 60 -11.65 10.70 -22.51
N LYS A 61 -11.14 10.18 -23.63
CA LYS A 61 -11.14 10.86 -24.93
C LYS A 61 -12.54 10.96 -25.59
N ARG A 62 -13.62 10.60 -24.89
CA ARG A 62 -14.98 10.65 -25.42
C ARG A 62 -15.67 11.93 -24.97
N THR A 63 -15.49 12.99 -25.73
CA THR A 63 -16.48 14.08 -25.80
C THR A 63 -17.26 13.86 -27.08
N SER A 64 -18.50 13.39 -26.98
CA SER A 64 -19.45 13.63 -28.06
C SER A 64 -19.50 15.16 -28.26
N TRP A 65 -19.51 15.64 -29.50
CA TRP A 65 -19.62 17.07 -29.78
C TRP A 65 -20.85 17.71 -29.09
N LEU A 66 -21.89 16.89 -28.85
CA LEU A 66 -23.07 17.21 -28.05
C LEU A 66 -22.75 17.46 -26.56
N ASP A 67 -21.89 16.66 -25.93
CA ASP A 67 -21.52 16.82 -24.51
C ASP A 67 -20.67 18.08 -24.30
N ALA A 68 -19.80 18.39 -25.28
CA ALA A 68 -19.04 19.64 -25.29
C ALA A 68 -19.95 20.87 -25.47
N ALA A 69 -20.98 20.78 -26.33
CA ALA A 69 -21.98 21.84 -26.50
C ALA A 69 -22.87 22.04 -25.26
N LEU A 70 -23.08 21.00 -24.46
CA LEU A 70 -23.86 21.04 -23.20
C LEU A 70 -23.03 21.39 -21.96
N GLY A 71 -21.72 21.66 -22.10
CA GLY A 71 -20.83 22.01 -20.99
C GLY A 71 -20.60 20.88 -19.98
N ARG A 72 -20.85 19.62 -20.35
CA ARG A 72 -20.62 18.47 -19.47
C ARG A 72 -19.12 18.15 -19.43
N ALA A 73 -18.56 18.05 -18.22
CA ALA A 73 -17.19 17.60 -18.05
C ALA A 73 -17.05 16.16 -18.59
N PRO A 74 -15.96 15.85 -19.30
CA PRO A 74 -15.74 14.49 -19.81
C PRO A 74 -15.63 13.51 -18.66
N ASP A 75 -16.20 12.31 -18.85
CA ASP A 75 -16.04 11.21 -17.93
C ASP A 75 -14.55 10.98 -17.63
N ALA A 76 -14.22 10.71 -16.37
CA ALA A 76 -12.85 10.53 -15.94
C ALA A 76 -12.72 9.30 -15.05
N VAL A 77 -11.64 8.54 -15.26
CA VAL A 77 -11.26 7.44 -14.37
C VAL A 77 -10.71 8.04 -13.08
N ARG A 78 -11.39 7.81 -11.96
CA ARG A 78 -10.94 8.27 -10.64
C ARG A 78 -9.96 7.27 -10.04
N ALA A 79 -8.69 7.35 -10.45
CA ALA A 79 -7.67 6.40 -10.02
C ALA A 79 -7.24 6.58 -8.56
N VAL A 80 -7.23 7.82 -8.07
CA VAL A 80 -7.02 8.20 -6.66
C VAL A 80 -8.00 9.32 -6.34
N ASP A 81 -8.72 9.24 -5.22
CA ASP A 81 -9.77 10.19 -4.85
C ASP A 81 -9.78 10.43 -3.33
N ALA A 82 -9.45 11.65 -2.92
CA ALA A 82 -9.40 12.10 -1.53
C ALA A 82 -8.51 11.22 -0.62
N LEU A 83 -7.35 10.81 -1.12
CA LEU A 83 -6.41 9.99 -0.37
C LEU A 83 -5.57 10.86 0.58
N SER A 84 -5.65 10.57 1.88
CA SER A 84 -4.87 11.24 2.93
C SER A 84 -4.20 10.20 3.83
N PHE A 85 -2.89 10.32 4.03
CA PHE A 85 -2.11 9.46 4.93
C PHE A 85 -0.73 10.06 5.19
N GLU A 86 -0.01 9.49 6.14
CA GLU A 86 1.34 9.91 6.53
C GLU A 86 2.27 8.70 6.62
N ILE A 87 3.56 8.92 6.38
CA ILE A 87 4.62 7.92 6.58
C ILE A 87 5.64 8.50 7.55
N LEU A 88 5.89 7.82 8.66
CA LEU A 88 6.84 8.25 9.68
C LEU A 88 8.29 7.93 9.24
N LYS A 89 9.24 8.61 9.88
CA LYS A 89 10.68 8.38 9.64
C LYS A 89 11.09 7.00 10.15
N GLY A 90 11.81 6.23 9.34
CA GLY A 90 12.21 4.86 9.65
C GLY A 90 11.08 3.82 9.61
N GLU A 91 9.86 4.19 9.23
CA GLU A 91 8.72 3.29 9.14
C GLU A 91 8.66 2.58 7.78
N THR A 92 8.05 1.40 7.73
CA THR A 92 7.53 0.79 6.51
C THR A 92 5.99 0.91 6.51
N LEU A 93 5.44 1.76 5.64
CA LEU A 93 4.01 1.76 5.34
C LEU A 93 3.72 0.74 4.22
N GLY A 94 2.99 -0.32 4.54
CA GLY A 94 2.44 -1.26 3.58
C GLY A 94 1.20 -0.69 2.89
N VAL A 95 1.09 -0.82 1.56
CA VAL A 95 -0.09 -0.40 0.80
C VAL A 95 -0.65 -1.58 0.03
N VAL A 96 -1.89 -1.94 0.35
CA VAL A 96 -2.54 -3.17 -0.13
C VAL A 96 -3.91 -2.89 -0.73
N GLY A 97 -4.38 -3.81 -1.56
CA GLY A 97 -5.69 -3.76 -2.20
C GLY A 97 -5.72 -4.58 -3.49
N GLU A 98 -6.91 -4.81 -4.04
CA GLU A 98 -7.10 -5.53 -5.31
C GLU A 98 -6.35 -4.86 -6.48
N SER A 99 -6.10 -5.63 -7.55
CA SER A 99 -5.54 -5.06 -8.78
C SER A 99 -6.43 -3.92 -9.30
N GLY A 100 -5.83 -2.85 -9.80
CA GLY A 100 -6.57 -1.69 -10.31
C GLY A 100 -7.15 -0.74 -9.27
N CYS A 101 -6.93 -0.94 -7.96
CA CYS A 101 -7.46 -0.04 -6.92
C CYS A 101 -6.71 1.30 -6.77
N GLY A 102 -5.70 1.59 -7.59
CA GLY A 102 -4.98 2.86 -7.61
C GLY A 102 -3.55 2.85 -7.04
N LYS A 103 -3.06 1.73 -6.47
CA LYS A 103 -1.73 1.63 -5.82
C LYS A 103 -0.57 2.16 -6.66
N SER A 104 -0.41 1.68 -7.89
CA SER A 104 0.68 2.13 -8.78
C SER A 104 0.46 3.55 -9.32
N THR A 105 -0.77 4.08 -9.27
CA THR A 105 -1.00 5.51 -9.55
C THR A 105 -0.53 6.33 -8.35
N THR A 106 -0.84 5.91 -7.12
CA THR A 106 -0.33 6.52 -5.89
C THR A 106 1.20 6.53 -5.87
N SER A 107 1.87 5.42 -6.20
CA SER A 107 3.34 5.34 -6.25
C SER A 107 3.96 6.39 -7.19
N ARG A 108 3.38 6.54 -8.40
CA ARG A 108 3.82 7.52 -9.40
C ARG A 108 3.54 8.96 -8.98
N LEU A 109 2.45 9.22 -8.25
CA LEU A 109 2.17 10.53 -7.66
C LEU A 109 3.20 10.86 -6.58
N MET A 110 3.50 9.90 -5.68
CA MET A 110 4.49 10.08 -4.62
C MET A 110 5.88 10.37 -5.20
N MET A 111 6.28 9.72 -6.29
CA MET A 111 7.56 10.00 -6.97
C MET A 111 7.53 11.26 -7.85
N ALA A 112 6.42 12.01 -7.85
CA ALA A 112 6.16 13.15 -8.72
C ALA A 112 6.40 12.84 -10.22
N LEU A 113 6.17 11.59 -10.65
CA LEU A 113 6.18 11.19 -12.06
C LEU A 113 4.87 11.58 -12.75
N GLN A 114 3.81 11.75 -11.97
CA GLN A 114 2.53 12.29 -12.41
C GLN A 114 2.14 13.49 -11.53
N ARG A 115 1.51 14.49 -12.15
CA ARG A 115 0.93 15.61 -11.40
C ARG A 115 -0.44 15.20 -10.83
N PRO A 116 -0.73 15.49 -9.55
CA PRO A 116 -2.06 15.31 -8.99
C PRO A 116 -3.06 16.24 -9.68
N THR A 117 -4.33 15.84 -9.69
CA THR A 117 -5.45 16.69 -10.09
C THR A 117 -5.82 17.65 -8.97
N ALA A 118 -5.74 17.18 -7.71
CA ALA A 118 -5.95 17.97 -6.51
C ALA A 118 -5.18 17.38 -5.32
N GLY A 119 -5.09 18.15 -4.24
CA GLY A 119 -4.36 17.79 -3.03
C GLY A 119 -2.88 18.09 -3.12
N GLU A 120 -2.17 17.81 -2.03
CA GLU A 120 -0.77 18.18 -1.85
C GLU A 120 0.05 17.05 -1.24
N ILE A 121 1.35 17.10 -1.50
CA ILE A 121 2.34 16.19 -0.96
C ILE A 121 3.37 17.06 -0.23
N ILE A 122 3.51 16.82 1.06
CA ILE A 122 4.46 17.51 1.94
C ILE A 122 5.52 16.48 2.33
N PHE A 123 6.78 16.82 2.12
CA PHE A 123 7.91 15.95 2.43
C PHE A 123 8.82 16.66 3.43
N ASP A 124 8.95 16.06 4.61
CA ASP A 124 9.77 16.58 5.71
C ASP A 124 9.44 18.03 6.10
N GLY A 125 8.15 18.36 6.12
CA GLY A 125 7.64 19.71 6.42
C GLY A 125 7.53 20.66 5.22
N GLU A 126 8.06 20.29 4.05
CA GLU A 126 8.11 21.16 2.87
C GLU A 126 7.19 20.68 1.75
N LEU A 127 6.48 21.62 1.10
CA LEU A 127 5.60 21.30 -0.02
C LEU A 127 6.42 20.84 -1.24
N VAL A 128 6.11 19.67 -1.79
CA VAL A 128 6.82 19.10 -2.95
C VAL A 128 6.60 19.95 -4.20
N GLY A 129 7.69 20.38 -4.83
CA GLY A 129 7.67 21.24 -6.03
C GLY A 129 7.61 22.73 -5.72
N SER A 130 7.61 23.12 -4.45
CA SER A 130 7.78 24.51 -4.02
C SER A 130 9.21 25.02 -4.28
N ARG A 131 9.43 26.31 -4.01
CA ARG A 131 10.77 26.91 -4.06
C ARG A 131 11.73 26.30 -3.02
N ALA A 132 11.21 25.95 -1.85
CA ALA A 132 12.00 25.35 -0.77
C ALA A 132 12.36 23.89 -1.06
N LEU A 133 11.47 23.14 -1.72
CA LEU A 133 11.71 21.76 -2.13
C LEU A 133 11.44 21.53 -3.63
N PRO A 134 12.37 21.96 -4.52
CA PRO A 134 12.26 21.69 -5.95
C PRO A 134 12.28 20.20 -6.26
N LEU A 135 11.60 19.79 -7.34
CA LEU A 135 11.45 18.38 -7.72
C LEU A 135 12.78 17.62 -7.87
N LYS A 136 13.86 18.29 -8.31
CA LYS A 136 15.20 17.67 -8.42
C LYS A 136 15.74 17.27 -7.04
N ALA A 137 15.56 18.12 -6.02
CA ALA A 137 15.98 17.85 -4.65
C ALA A 137 15.09 16.79 -4.01
N TYR A 138 13.77 16.87 -4.23
CA TYR A 138 12.82 15.87 -3.77
C TYR A 138 13.12 14.46 -4.33
N ARG A 139 13.25 14.33 -5.66
CA ARG A 139 13.55 13.05 -6.31
C ARG A 139 14.92 12.49 -5.95
N ARG A 140 15.86 13.29 -5.44
CA ARG A 140 17.11 12.73 -4.90
C ARG A 140 16.85 11.97 -3.58
N GLN A 141 15.89 12.43 -2.79
CA GLN A 141 15.55 11.89 -1.47
C GLN A 141 14.50 10.79 -1.53
N VAL A 142 13.68 10.76 -2.59
CA VAL A 142 12.68 9.72 -2.85
C VAL A 142 13.08 8.91 -4.06
N GLN A 143 13.25 7.61 -3.90
CA GLN A 143 13.64 6.70 -4.97
C GLN A 143 12.62 5.57 -5.10
N MET A 144 12.53 4.97 -6.29
CA MET A 144 11.53 3.96 -6.59
C MET A 144 12.18 2.70 -7.17
N VAL A 145 11.71 1.55 -6.69
CA VAL A 145 11.96 0.23 -7.29
C VAL A 145 10.67 -0.19 -8.00
N PHE A 146 10.76 -0.35 -9.31
CA PHE A 146 9.62 -0.68 -10.17
C PHE A 146 9.31 -2.17 -10.14
N GLN A 147 8.05 -2.51 -10.45
CA GLN A 147 7.52 -3.87 -10.55
C GLN A 147 8.30 -4.74 -11.55
N ASP A 148 8.63 -4.21 -12.74
CA ASP A 148 9.41 -4.93 -13.74
C ASP A 148 10.91 -4.68 -13.57
N SER A 149 11.59 -5.68 -13.00
CA SER A 149 13.03 -5.64 -12.78
C SER A 149 13.87 -5.59 -14.06
N TYR A 150 13.38 -6.14 -15.17
CA TYR A 150 14.11 -6.19 -16.43
C TYR A 150 13.89 -4.92 -17.25
N ALA A 151 12.64 -4.51 -17.43
CA ALA A 151 12.30 -3.32 -18.21
C ALA A 151 12.84 -2.02 -17.60
N SER A 152 13.11 -2.02 -16.29
CA SER A 152 13.71 -0.88 -15.61
C SER A 152 15.22 -0.76 -15.82
N LEU A 153 15.92 -1.79 -16.31
CA LEU A 153 17.37 -1.75 -16.58
C LEU A 153 17.65 -1.48 -18.07
N ASN A 154 18.72 -0.74 -18.38
CA ASN A 154 19.17 -0.58 -19.75
C ASN A 154 19.91 -1.85 -20.20
N PRO A 155 19.40 -2.64 -21.18
CA PRO A 155 20.01 -3.91 -21.57
C PRO A 155 21.40 -3.74 -22.20
N ARG A 156 21.77 -2.53 -22.61
CA ARG A 156 23.07 -2.19 -23.21
C ARG A 156 24.08 -1.60 -22.22
N ALA A 157 23.69 -1.40 -20.97
CA ALA A 157 24.58 -0.92 -19.91
C ALA A 157 25.02 -2.07 -19.02
N SER A 158 26.26 -2.01 -18.53
CA SER A 158 26.72 -2.93 -17.48
C SER A 158 25.97 -2.66 -16.17
N ILE A 159 26.05 -3.60 -15.23
CA ILE A 159 25.45 -3.45 -13.91
C ILE A 159 26.09 -2.29 -13.14
N GLU A 160 27.43 -2.17 -13.19
CA GLU A 160 28.15 -1.04 -12.57
C GLU A 160 27.69 0.30 -13.16
N ASP A 161 27.54 0.40 -14.48
CA ASP A 161 27.11 1.63 -15.13
C ASP A 161 25.66 1.95 -14.77
N SER A 162 24.81 0.92 -14.66
CA SER A 162 23.40 1.08 -14.27
C SER A 162 23.23 1.65 -12.86
N ILE A 163 24.08 1.22 -11.92
CA ILE A 163 24.05 1.70 -10.53
C ILE A 163 24.79 3.05 -10.38
N ALA A 164 25.86 3.27 -11.15
CA ALA A 164 26.62 4.52 -11.13
C ALA A 164 25.92 5.67 -11.88
N PHE A 165 25.02 5.36 -12.82
CA PHE A 165 24.37 6.36 -13.68
C PHE A 165 23.66 7.48 -12.90
N PRO A 166 22.82 7.22 -11.88
CA PRO A 166 22.18 8.28 -11.11
C PRO A 166 23.19 9.24 -10.45
N LEU A 167 24.30 8.72 -9.93
CA LEU A 167 25.36 9.53 -9.32
C LEU A 167 25.99 10.47 -10.34
N ARG A 168 26.31 9.96 -11.53
CA ARG A 168 26.90 10.74 -12.63
C ARG A 168 25.96 11.84 -13.13
N VAL A 169 24.66 11.57 -13.20
CA VAL A 169 23.63 12.59 -13.54
C VAL A 169 23.60 13.73 -12.52
N HIS A 170 23.99 13.44 -11.28
CA HIS A 170 24.10 14.42 -10.20
C HIS A 170 25.50 15.05 -10.06
N GLY A 171 26.37 14.88 -11.06
CA GLY A 171 27.68 15.56 -11.14
C GLY A 171 28.83 14.82 -10.48
N ILE A 172 28.58 13.65 -9.88
CA ILE A 172 29.64 12.85 -9.24
C ILE A 172 30.57 12.29 -10.30
N ASP A 173 31.88 12.39 -10.07
CA ASP A 173 32.89 11.88 -10.99
C ASP A 173 32.78 10.36 -11.18
N ARG A 174 33.27 9.86 -12.33
CA ARG A 174 33.12 8.46 -12.71
C ARG A 174 33.77 7.50 -11.71
N ARG A 175 34.95 7.84 -11.17
CA ARG A 175 35.69 6.95 -10.26
C ARG A 175 34.94 6.81 -8.95
N THR A 176 34.46 7.91 -8.38
CA THR A 176 33.65 7.90 -7.15
C THR A 176 32.32 7.20 -7.36
N ALA A 177 31.65 7.44 -8.50
CA ALA A 177 30.38 6.79 -8.83
C ALA A 177 30.53 5.26 -8.98
N THR A 178 31.57 4.79 -9.66
CA THR A 178 31.86 3.35 -9.81
C THR A 178 32.23 2.71 -8.47
N ALA A 179 33.05 3.36 -7.64
CA ALA A 179 33.38 2.84 -6.31
C ALA A 179 32.11 2.68 -5.45
N ARG A 180 31.23 3.69 -5.45
CA ARG A 180 29.94 3.60 -4.75
C ARG A 180 29.03 2.51 -5.31
N ALA A 181 29.03 2.30 -6.64
CA ALA A 181 28.28 1.20 -7.25
C ALA A 181 28.76 -0.17 -6.76
N HIS A 182 30.07 -0.35 -6.57
CA HIS A 182 30.63 -1.58 -6.03
C HIS A 182 30.21 -1.80 -4.56
N ASP A 183 30.28 -0.76 -3.73
CA ASP A 183 29.83 -0.85 -2.34
C ASP A 183 28.35 -1.25 -2.24
N LEU A 184 27.49 -0.70 -3.12
CA LEU A 184 26.07 -1.05 -3.18
C LEU A 184 25.83 -2.46 -3.71
N LEU A 185 26.66 -2.93 -4.65
CA LEU A 185 26.61 -4.31 -5.13
C LEU A 185 26.91 -5.30 -4.00
N ASP A 186 27.97 -5.05 -3.22
CA ASP A 186 28.26 -5.85 -2.03
C ASP A 186 27.13 -5.77 -0.99
N ALA A 187 26.55 -4.59 -0.77
CA ALA A 187 25.43 -4.41 0.16
C ALA A 187 24.18 -5.24 -0.21
N VAL A 188 23.96 -5.51 -1.49
CA VAL A 188 22.86 -6.38 -1.95
C VAL A 188 23.27 -7.84 -2.12
N GLY A 189 24.47 -8.21 -1.66
CA GLY A 189 25.00 -9.58 -1.70
C GLY A 189 25.47 -10.03 -3.08
N LEU A 190 25.88 -9.10 -3.95
CA LEU A 190 26.41 -9.38 -5.29
C LEU A 190 27.85 -8.88 -5.40
N HIS A 191 28.83 -9.80 -5.37
CA HIS A 191 30.23 -9.41 -5.42
C HIS A 191 30.61 -8.63 -6.70
N PRO A 192 31.13 -7.39 -6.60
CA PRO A 192 31.47 -6.56 -7.76
C PRO A 192 32.39 -7.26 -8.75
N ALA A 193 33.38 -8.01 -8.26
CA ALA A 193 34.32 -8.77 -9.11
C ALA A 193 33.61 -9.74 -10.09
N GLN A 194 32.43 -10.25 -9.72
CA GLN A 194 31.67 -11.20 -10.54
C GLN A 194 30.54 -10.53 -11.33
N PHE A 195 29.92 -9.49 -10.78
CA PHE A 195 28.66 -8.93 -11.27
C PHE A 195 28.79 -7.55 -11.95
N ALA A 196 29.79 -6.73 -11.59
CA ALA A 196 29.89 -5.34 -12.03
C ALA A 196 29.85 -5.19 -13.56
N ARG A 197 30.63 -6.01 -14.27
CA ARG A 197 30.74 -5.98 -15.74
C ARG A 197 29.68 -6.80 -16.48
N ARG A 198 28.76 -7.46 -15.77
CA ARG A 198 27.68 -8.22 -16.40
C ARG A 198 26.62 -7.28 -16.97
N PHE A 199 25.77 -7.83 -17.82
CA PHE A 199 24.60 -7.17 -18.39
C PHE A 199 23.30 -7.80 -17.85
N PRO A 200 22.16 -7.09 -17.89
CA PRO A 200 20.89 -7.56 -17.31
C PRO A 200 20.41 -8.94 -17.80
N HIS A 201 20.71 -9.30 -19.04
CA HIS A 201 20.34 -10.59 -19.63
C HIS A 201 21.15 -11.78 -19.08
N GLN A 202 22.27 -11.53 -18.38
CA GLN A 202 23.16 -12.55 -17.81
C GLN A 202 22.82 -12.90 -16.35
N LEU A 203 21.65 -12.47 -15.86
CA LEU A 203 21.27 -12.52 -14.45
C LEU A 203 19.92 -13.19 -14.24
N SER A 204 19.72 -13.76 -13.05
CA SER A 204 18.40 -14.25 -12.62
C SER A 204 17.46 -13.10 -12.27
N GLY A 205 16.16 -13.38 -12.15
CA GLY A 205 15.15 -12.39 -11.73
C GLY A 205 15.48 -11.77 -10.36
N GLY A 206 15.84 -12.60 -9.37
CA GLY A 206 16.25 -12.13 -8.05
C GLY A 206 17.52 -11.26 -8.06
N GLN A 207 18.51 -11.61 -8.89
CA GLN A 207 19.72 -10.80 -9.04
C GLN A 207 19.42 -9.43 -9.67
N ARG A 208 18.57 -9.39 -10.70
CA ARG A 208 18.10 -8.14 -11.29
C ARG A 208 17.35 -7.28 -10.27
N GLN A 209 16.52 -7.90 -9.44
CA GLN A 209 15.81 -7.18 -8.40
C GLN A 209 16.75 -6.53 -7.38
N ARG A 210 17.75 -7.29 -6.90
CA ARG A 210 18.82 -6.78 -6.02
C ARG A 210 19.56 -5.59 -6.64
N ILE A 211 19.84 -5.63 -7.94
CA ILE A 211 20.48 -4.52 -8.66
C ILE A 211 19.58 -3.28 -8.73
N ASN A 212 18.28 -3.46 -8.96
CA ASN A 212 17.35 -2.32 -8.94
C ASN A 212 17.24 -1.67 -7.56
N ILE A 213 17.28 -2.49 -6.49
CA ILE A 213 17.37 -1.99 -5.11
C ILE A 213 18.67 -1.21 -4.92
N ALA A 214 19.83 -1.78 -5.29
CA ALA A 214 21.13 -1.11 -5.20
C ALA A 214 21.13 0.24 -5.94
N ARG A 215 20.57 0.29 -7.15
CA ARG A 215 20.44 1.51 -7.95
C ARG A 215 19.58 2.57 -7.25
N ALA A 216 18.46 2.19 -6.66
CA ALA A 216 17.60 3.11 -5.91
C ALA A 216 18.32 3.70 -4.69
N LEU A 217 19.26 2.97 -4.08
CA LEU A 217 20.04 3.43 -2.94
C LEU A 217 21.23 4.33 -3.30
N ALA A 218 21.56 4.47 -4.59
CA ALA A 218 22.75 5.19 -5.04
C ALA A 218 22.79 6.63 -4.55
N LEU A 219 21.65 7.33 -4.58
CA LEU A 219 21.52 8.74 -4.18
C LEU A 219 21.31 8.95 -2.66
N LYS A 220 21.45 7.89 -1.85
CA LYS A 220 21.19 7.90 -0.40
C LYS A 220 19.79 8.44 -0.06
N PRO A 221 18.70 7.83 -0.60
CA PRO A 221 17.35 8.29 -0.36
C PRO A 221 16.96 8.16 1.13
N ARG A 222 15.98 8.97 1.55
CA ARG A 222 15.31 8.82 2.85
C ARG A 222 14.04 7.97 2.73
N LEU A 223 13.37 8.02 1.58
CA LEU A 223 12.18 7.24 1.26
C LEU A 223 12.44 6.37 0.03
N VAL A 224 12.16 5.06 0.13
CA VAL A 224 12.14 4.15 -1.02
C VAL A 224 10.72 3.62 -1.22
N ILE A 225 10.18 3.86 -2.41
CA ILE A 225 8.90 3.31 -2.86
C ILE A 225 9.18 1.98 -3.54
N LEU A 226 8.59 0.91 -3.03
CA LEU A 226 8.76 -0.45 -3.52
C LEU A 226 7.45 -0.89 -4.15
N ASP A 227 7.32 -0.79 -5.49
CA ASP A 227 6.08 -1.10 -6.21
C ASP A 227 6.10 -2.55 -6.69
N GLU A 228 5.48 -3.43 -5.92
CA GLU A 228 5.48 -4.89 -6.12
C GLU A 228 6.90 -5.47 -6.34
N PRO A 229 7.84 -5.24 -5.42
CA PRO A 229 9.25 -5.55 -5.64
C PRO A 229 9.57 -7.05 -5.74
N VAL A 230 8.60 -7.93 -5.45
CA VAL A 230 8.80 -9.38 -5.38
C VAL A 230 7.76 -10.20 -6.15
N SER A 231 6.79 -9.57 -6.82
CA SER A 231 5.64 -10.29 -7.40
C SER A 231 5.99 -11.26 -8.52
N ALA A 232 7.10 -11.04 -9.24
CA ALA A 232 7.56 -11.90 -10.32
C ALA A 232 8.63 -12.92 -9.90
N LEU A 233 8.85 -13.13 -8.60
CA LEU A 233 9.90 -14.00 -8.06
C LEU A 233 9.33 -15.30 -7.50
N ASP A 234 10.13 -16.36 -7.51
CA ASP A 234 9.79 -17.58 -6.78
C ASP A 234 9.79 -17.34 -5.26
N LYS A 235 9.04 -18.16 -4.50
CA LYS A 235 8.87 -17.96 -3.06
C LYS A 235 10.17 -18.01 -2.24
N SER A 236 11.19 -18.74 -2.71
CA SER A 236 12.48 -18.79 -2.03
C SER A 236 13.28 -17.49 -2.22
N VAL A 237 13.27 -16.95 -3.44
CA VAL A 237 13.94 -15.70 -3.80
C VAL A 237 13.17 -14.49 -3.25
N GLU A 238 11.85 -14.52 -3.25
CA GLU A 238 10.99 -13.53 -2.58
C GLU A 238 11.42 -13.34 -1.12
N ALA A 239 11.50 -14.43 -0.34
CA ALA A 239 11.92 -14.36 1.07
C ALA A 239 13.34 -13.79 1.23
N GLN A 240 14.27 -14.14 0.35
CA GLN A 240 15.63 -13.58 0.39
C GLN A 240 15.65 -12.08 0.11
N VAL A 241 14.85 -11.59 -0.84
CA VAL A 241 14.75 -10.17 -1.16
C VAL A 241 14.08 -9.40 -0.02
N LEU A 242 13.07 -9.98 0.65
CA LEU A 242 12.44 -9.36 1.81
C LEU A 242 13.41 -9.22 2.99
N ASN A 243 14.17 -10.28 3.30
CA ASN A 243 15.22 -10.20 4.32
C ASN A 243 16.25 -9.11 3.98
N LEU A 244 16.68 -9.04 2.72
CA LEU A 244 17.59 -7.99 2.26
C LEU A 244 17.00 -6.59 2.49
N LEU A 245 15.72 -6.37 2.18
CA LEU A 245 15.09 -5.06 2.42
C LEU A 245 15.06 -4.70 3.91
N VAL A 246 14.78 -5.67 4.80
CA VAL A 246 14.82 -5.44 6.25
C VAL A 246 16.22 -5.05 6.70
N ASP A 247 17.25 -5.77 6.23
CA ASP A 247 18.64 -5.47 6.55
C ASP A 247 19.03 -4.06 6.07
N LEU A 248 18.71 -3.73 4.81
CA LEU A 248 18.99 -2.42 4.22
C LEU A 248 18.24 -1.29 4.95
N LYS A 249 16.99 -1.51 5.39
CA LYS A 249 16.23 -0.53 6.17
C LYS A 249 16.99 -0.15 7.43
N SER A 250 17.40 -1.15 8.21
CA SER A 250 18.13 -0.94 9.47
C SER A 250 19.48 -0.29 9.23
N GLN A 251 20.19 -0.71 8.19
CA GLN A 251 21.55 -0.27 7.92
C GLN A 251 21.61 1.17 7.38
N PHE A 252 20.69 1.54 6.50
CA PHE A 252 20.69 2.84 5.84
C PHE A 252 19.70 3.85 6.45
N GLY A 253 18.96 3.45 7.49
CA GLY A 253 17.96 4.30 8.14
C GLY A 253 16.83 4.70 7.19
N LEU A 254 16.35 3.76 6.37
CA LEU A 254 15.39 4.03 5.30
C LEU A 254 13.95 4.02 5.83
N THR A 255 13.12 4.87 5.23
CA THR A 255 11.66 4.73 5.26
C THR A 255 11.20 4.02 4.00
N TYR A 256 10.22 3.13 4.11
CA TYR A 256 9.64 2.41 2.99
C TYR A 256 8.15 2.71 2.80
N MET A 257 7.76 2.84 1.54
CA MET A 257 6.38 2.65 1.10
C MET A 257 6.33 1.35 0.31
N PHE A 258 5.83 0.28 0.91
CA PHE A 258 5.84 -1.06 0.35
C PHE A 258 4.48 -1.41 -0.25
N ILE A 259 4.40 -1.48 -1.57
CA ILE A 259 3.16 -1.77 -2.29
C ILE A 259 3.16 -3.23 -2.72
N SER A 260 2.10 -3.95 -2.37
CA SER A 260 1.94 -5.35 -2.78
C SER A 260 0.46 -5.74 -2.81
N HIS A 261 0.16 -6.76 -3.60
CA HIS A 261 -1.11 -7.47 -3.55
C HIS A 261 -1.04 -8.73 -2.67
N ASP A 262 0.16 -9.23 -2.32
CA ASP A 262 0.34 -10.35 -1.39
C ASP A 262 0.40 -9.83 0.06
N LEU A 263 -0.66 -10.10 0.81
CA LEU A 263 -0.79 -9.72 2.22
C LEU A 263 0.22 -10.43 3.13
N ASN A 264 0.69 -11.64 2.79
CA ASN A 264 1.73 -12.32 3.60
C ASN A 264 3.05 -11.55 3.59
N VAL A 265 3.40 -11.03 2.41
CA VAL A 265 4.62 -10.24 2.23
C VAL A 265 4.52 -8.92 3.00
N VAL A 266 3.36 -8.27 2.96
CA VAL A 266 3.14 -7.02 3.71
C VAL A 266 3.18 -7.25 5.21
N GLN A 267 2.55 -8.33 5.71
CA GLN A 267 2.59 -8.69 7.13
C GLN A 267 4.02 -8.86 7.66
N TYR A 268 4.93 -9.32 6.81
CA TYR A 268 6.32 -9.58 7.19
C TYR A 268 7.16 -8.30 7.35
N ILE A 269 6.93 -7.27 6.53
CA ILE A 269 7.83 -6.10 6.40
C ILE A 269 7.23 -4.78 6.88
N ALA A 270 5.91 -4.67 6.95
CA ALA A 270 5.22 -3.42 7.25
C ALA A 270 5.04 -3.18 8.75
N ASP A 271 5.23 -1.94 9.17
CA ASP A 271 4.91 -1.48 10.53
C ASP A 271 3.43 -1.09 10.59
N ARG A 272 2.94 -0.35 9.59
CA ARG A 272 1.53 0.01 9.39
C ARG A 272 1.05 -0.37 7.99
N ILE A 273 -0.27 -0.49 7.84
CA ILE A 273 -0.90 -0.89 6.59
C ILE A 273 -1.97 0.13 6.21
N LEU A 274 -1.94 0.56 4.96
CA LEU A 274 -2.99 1.30 4.27
C LEU A 274 -3.69 0.37 3.27
N VAL A 275 -4.95 0.06 3.54
CA VAL A 275 -5.82 -0.71 2.66
C VAL A 275 -6.55 0.25 1.72
N MET A 276 -6.37 0.07 0.41
CA MET A 276 -6.99 0.89 -0.63
C MET A 276 -8.08 0.14 -1.38
N TYR A 277 -9.20 0.80 -1.63
CA TYR A 277 -10.27 0.32 -2.50
C TYR A 277 -10.76 1.42 -3.44
N LEU A 278 -10.73 1.18 -4.76
CA LEU A 278 -11.15 2.13 -5.81
C LEU A 278 -10.63 3.56 -5.62
N GLY A 279 -9.33 3.70 -5.40
CA GLY A 279 -8.68 5.00 -5.26
C GLY A 279 -8.90 5.70 -3.90
N LYS A 280 -9.62 5.08 -2.97
CA LYS A 280 -9.91 5.60 -1.62
C LYS A 280 -9.26 4.76 -0.53
N PRO A 281 -8.93 5.36 0.63
CA PRO A 281 -8.54 4.60 1.82
C PRO A 281 -9.77 3.88 2.40
N ALA A 282 -9.66 2.57 2.63
CA ALA A 282 -10.66 1.77 3.32
C ALA A 282 -10.34 1.65 4.81
N GLU A 283 -9.05 1.45 5.14
CA GLU A 283 -8.55 1.24 6.49
C GLU A 283 -7.07 1.59 6.56
N ILE A 284 -6.62 2.15 7.68
CA ILE A 284 -5.20 2.38 7.98
C ILE A 284 -4.93 2.13 9.46
N GLY A 285 -3.87 1.39 9.78
CA GLY A 285 -3.52 1.11 11.18
C GLY A 285 -2.20 0.36 11.31
N ASP A 286 -1.84 0.04 12.55
CA ASP A 286 -0.73 -0.87 12.84
C ASP A 286 -0.96 -2.21 12.14
N ALA A 287 0.11 -2.80 11.61
CA ALA A 287 0.01 -4.00 10.79
C ALA A 287 -0.69 -5.13 11.57
N ARG A 288 -0.37 -5.30 12.85
CA ARG A 288 -0.99 -6.30 13.73
C ARG A 288 -2.49 -6.09 13.83
N ASP A 289 -2.94 -4.88 14.17
CA ASP A 289 -4.35 -4.57 14.36
C ASP A 289 -5.15 -4.81 13.08
N VAL A 290 -4.63 -4.35 11.93
CA VAL A 290 -5.27 -4.57 10.62
C VAL A 290 -5.35 -6.06 10.26
N PHE A 291 -4.38 -6.88 10.68
CA PHE A 291 -4.34 -8.32 10.39
C PHE A 291 -5.20 -9.15 11.36
N ASP A 292 -5.18 -8.81 12.63
CA ASP A 292 -5.79 -9.59 13.71
C ASP A 292 -7.25 -9.18 13.96
N ASP A 293 -7.55 -7.88 13.81
CA ASP A 293 -8.88 -7.30 14.00
C ASP A 293 -9.22 -6.27 12.91
N PRO A 294 -9.43 -6.73 11.66
CA PRO A 294 -9.74 -5.84 10.55
C PRO A 294 -11.08 -5.14 10.75
N ALA A 295 -11.04 -3.83 10.83
CA ALA A 295 -12.21 -3.04 11.18
C ALA A 295 -13.15 -2.87 9.97
N HIS A 296 -12.61 -2.74 8.75
CA HIS A 296 -13.41 -2.54 7.54
C HIS A 296 -13.79 -3.89 6.89
N PRO A 297 -15.07 -4.11 6.50
CA PRO A 297 -15.53 -5.36 5.88
C PRO A 297 -14.73 -5.81 4.65
N TYR A 298 -14.26 -4.86 3.84
CA TYR A 298 -13.34 -5.12 2.73
C TYR A 298 -12.03 -5.76 3.19
N THR A 299 -11.40 -5.21 4.23
CA THR A 299 -10.15 -5.72 4.80
C THR A 299 -10.34 -7.13 5.32
N ALA A 300 -11.42 -7.37 6.07
CA ALA A 300 -11.77 -8.70 6.56
C ALA A 300 -11.93 -9.72 5.40
N ALA A 301 -12.61 -9.33 4.32
CA ALA A 301 -12.78 -10.17 3.15
C ALA A 301 -11.46 -10.43 2.39
N LEU A 302 -10.59 -9.42 2.26
CA LEU A 302 -9.25 -9.56 1.70
C LEU A 302 -8.40 -10.56 2.49
N LEU A 303 -8.42 -10.47 3.81
CA LEU A 303 -7.67 -11.34 4.71
C LEU A 303 -8.17 -12.78 4.69
N ALA A 304 -9.50 -12.97 4.70
CA ALA A 304 -10.13 -14.28 4.58
C ALA A 304 -9.82 -14.99 3.25
N SER A 305 -9.44 -14.23 2.22
CA SER A 305 -9.06 -14.77 0.91
C SER A 305 -7.62 -15.29 0.86
N ARG A 306 -6.83 -15.11 1.93
CA ARG A 306 -5.44 -15.57 1.99
C ARG A 306 -5.38 -17.10 2.10
N PRO A 307 -4.57 -17.78 1.27
CA PRO A 307 -4.29 -19.19 1.45
C PRO A 307 -3.56 -19.38 2.79
N THR A 308 -4.27 -19.88 3.82
CA THR A 308 -3.59 -20.33 5.03
C THR A 308 -2.79 -21.57 4.68
N ALA A 309 -1.48 -21.56 4.93
CA ALA A 309 -0.68 -22.78 4.86
C ALA A 309 -1.26 -23.78 5.84
N ARG A 310 -2.09 -24.70 5.34
CA ARG A 310 -2.64 -25.81 6.11
C ARG A 310 -1.44 -26.63 6.58
N ARG A 311 -0.98 -26.37 7.79
CA ARG A 311 -0.11 -27.28 8.54
C ARG A 311 -0.84 -28.62 8.50
N ARG A 312 -0.33 -29.56 7.71
CA ARG A 312 -0.76 -30.96 7.77
C ARG A 312 -0.51 -31.38 9.22
N ARG A 313 -1.54 -31.31 10.06
CA ARG A 313 -1.53 -31.90 11.39
C ARG A 313 -1.31 -33.40 11.13
N SER A 314 -0.13 -33.88 11.48
CA SER A 314 0.08 -35.29 11.76
C SER A 314 -0.98 -35.70 12.79
N GLN A 315 -1.61 -36.84 12.52
CA GLN A 315 -2.52 -37.51 13.45
C GLN A 315 -1.73 -37.85 14.72
N SER A 316 -1.76 -36.97 15.71
CA SER A 316 -1.22 -37.23 17.06
C SER A 316 -1.98 -36.38 18.07
N GLY A 317 -3.14 -36.89 18.48
CA GLY A 317 -3.48 -37.08 19.89
C GLY A 317 -3.86 -35.92 20.80
N ASP A 318 -3.45 -34.66 20.59
CA ASP A 318 -3.60 -33.65 21.67
C ASP A 318 -4.62 -32.55 21.34
N ALA A 319 -5.81 -32.67 21.95
CA ALA A 319 -7.01 -31.91 21.67
C ALA A 319 -7.13 -30.55 22.39
N HIS A 320 -6.03 -29.92 22.85
CA HIS A 320 -6.11 -28.77 23.76
C HIS A 320 -5.63 -27.41 23.19
N VAL A 321 -5.35 -27.28 21.89
CA VAL A 321 -4.97 -25.99 21.27
C VAL A 321 -5.83 -25.66 20.03
N ALA A 322 -7.14 -25.86 20.14
CA ALA A 322 -8.11 -25.59 19.08
C ALA A 322 -9.02 -24.36 19.34
N ALA A 323 -8.72 -23.54 20.35
CA ALA A 323 -9.58 -22.45 20.79
C ALA A 323 -8.95 -21.06 20.59
N MET A 324 -8.33 -20.78 19.43
CA MET A 324 -7.97 -19.40 19.01
C MET A 324 -7.99 -19.19 17.48
N ALA A 325 -8.64 -20.08 16.73
CA ALA A 325 -8.94 -19.83 15.32
C ALA A 325 -10.27 -19.08 15.24
N HIS A 326 -10.25 -17.76 15.49
CA HIS A 326 -11.44 -16.95 15.27
C HIS A 326 -11.78 -16.93 13.77
N THR A 327 -13.03 -17.31 13.51
CA THR A 327 -13.77 -17.14 12.26
C THR A 327 -13.24 -17.93 11.07
N GLN A 328 -13.34 -19.27 11.16
CA GLN A 328 -13.38 -20.12 9.98
C GLN A 328 -14.63 -19.77 9.14
N VAL A 329 -14.45 -18.88 8.15
CA VAL A 329 -15.37 -18.76 7.03
C VAL A 329 -15.42 -20.14 6.35
N PRO A 330 -16.60 -20.72 6.11
CA PRO A 330 -16.72 -22.03 5.47
C PRO A 330 -15.95 -22.03 4.15
N THR A 331 -15.03 -23.00 3.99
CA THR A 331 -14.33 -23.29 2.74
C THR A 331 -15.36 -23.62 1.67
N GLY A 332 -15.83 -22.59 0.96
CA GLY A 332 -16.93 -22.71 -0.03
C GLY A 332 -17.63 -21.39 -0.37
N THR A 333 -17.52 -20.33 0.44
CA THR A 333 -18.02 -19.00 0.06
C THR A 333 -16.85 -18.10 -0.32
N ALA A 334 -16.81 -17.61 -1.56
CA ALA A 334 -15.85 -16.58 -1.95
C ALA A 334 -16.03 -15.36 -1.03
N PRO A 335 -15.00 -14.93 -0.26
CA PRO A 335 -15.12 -13.85 0.72
C PRO A 335 -15.53 -12.52 0.08
N LEU A 336 -15.16 -12.32 -1.19
CA LEU A 336 -15.58 -11.22 -2.03
C LEU A 336 -16.51 -11.76 -3.12
N ARG A 337 -17.70 -11.16 -3.27
CA ARG A 337 -18.66 -11.47 -4.34
C ARG A 337 -18.60 -10.42 -5.43
N GLY A 338 -18.71 -10.86 -6.69
CA GLY A 338 -18.75 -10.00 -7.87
C GLY A 338 -17.45 -9.27 -8.20
N ASP A 339 -17.46 -8.61 -9.36
CA ASP A 339 -16.34 -7.81 -9.86
C ASP A 339 -16.30 -6.43 -9.18
N PRO A 340 -15.10 -5.83 -9.03
CA PRO A 340 -14.98 -4.43 -8.64
C PRO A 340 -15.79 -3.53 -9.60
N PRO A 341 -16.54 -2.55 -9.09
CA PRO A 341 -17.30 -1.64 -9.93
C PRO A 341 -16.37 -0.76 -10.78
N ASN A 342 -16.91 -0.24 -11.87
CA ASN A 342 -16.14 0.53 -12.84
C ASN A 342 -15.62 1.85 -12.23
N PRO A 343 -14.30 2.11 -12.23
CA PRO A 343 -13.72 3.34 -11.69
C PRO A 343 -14.12 4.64 -12.43
N ILE A 344 -14.72 4.53 -13.62
CA ILE A 344 -15.28 5.66 -14.37
C ILE A 344 -16.57 6.17 -13.71
N ASN A 345 -17.40 5.24 -13.23
CA ASN A 345 -18.67 5.54 -12.58
C ASN A 345 -18.76 4.80 -11.24
N PRO A 346 -17.99 5.25 -10.22
CA PRO A 346 -17.98 4.59 -8.92
C PRO A 346 -19.36 4.71 -8.25
N PRO A 347 -19.75 3.74 -7.39
CA PRO A 347 -20.96 3.85 -6.59
C PRO A 347 -20.95 5.14 -5.75
N SER A 348 -22.12 5.75 -5.53
CA SER A 348 -22.26 6.86 -4.58
C SER A 348 -21.95 6.41 -3.12
N GLY A 349 -21.87 7.33 -2.18
CA GLY A 349 -21.64 6.99 -0.76
C GLY A 349 -20.42 6.09 -0.55
N CYS A 350 -20.60 4.96 0.16
CA CYS A 350 -19.55 3.96 0.34
C CYS A 350 -19.28 3.21 -0.97
N VAL A 351 -18.06 3.37 -1.50
CA VAL A 351 -17.61 2.73 -2.73
C VAL A 351 -17.63 1.20 -2.68
N PHE A 352 -17.50 0.59 -1.49
CA PHE A 352 -17.52 -0.86 -1.30
C PHE A 352 -18.93 -1.45 -1.10
N ARG A 353 -19.98 -0.62 -0.99
CA ARG A 353 -21.34 -1.07 -0.63
C ARG A 353 -21.88 -2.18 -1.54
N THR A 354 -21.50 -2.20 -2.83
CA THR A 354 -22.00 -3.16 -3.81
C THR A 354 -21.49 -4.58 -3.59
N ARG A 355 -20.40 -4.74 -2.81
CA ARG A 355 -19.78 -6.02 -2.48
C ARG A 355 -19.74 -6.28 -0.97
N CYS A 356 -20.23 -5.35 -0.17
CA CYS A 356 -20.22 -5.43 1.28
C CYS A 356 -21.39 -6.29 1.78
N ALA A 357 -21.10 -7.34 2.54
CA ALA A 357 -22.12 -8.18 3.19
C ALA A 357 -22.91 -7.43 4.29
N HIS A 358 -22.44 -6.24 4.66
CA HIS A 358 -22.96 -5.39 5.73
C HIS A 358 -23.53 -4.07 5.21
N ALA A 359 -23.79 -3.96 3.90
CA ALA A 359 -24.32 -2.74 3.30
C ALA A 359 -25.73 -2.42 3.83
N GLU A 360 -25.95 -1.14 4.13
CA GLU A 360 -27.23 -0.57 4.55
C GLU A 360 -27.60 0.60 3.63
N ASP A 361 -28.84 1.07 3.67
CA ASP A 361 -29.32 2.16 2.81
C ASP A 361 -28.50 3.45 2.97
N VAL A 362 -28.03 3.74 4.19
CA VAL A 362 -27.16 4.89 4.47
C VAL A 362 -25.83 4.82 3.71
N CYS A 363 -25.30 3.61 3.44
CA CYS A 363 -24.09 3.41 2.66
C CYS A 363 -24.28 3.86 1.20
N ALA A 364 -25.52 3.97 0.71
CA ALA A 364 -25.79 4.39 -0.65
C ALA A 364 -25.69 5.92 -0.84
N VAL A 365 -25.84 6.68 0.24
CA VAL A 365 -25.95 8.14 0.20
C VAL A 365 -24.72 8.80 0.84
N THR A 366 -24.17 8.19 1.88
CA THR A 366 -23.11 8.79 2.70
C THR A 366 -21.77 8.11 2.46
N VAL A 367 -20.74 8.92 2.20
CA VAL A 367 -19.35 8.43 2.14
C VAL A 367 -18.84 8.34 3.59
N PRO A 368 -18.46 7.15 4.08
CA PRO A 368 -17.91 7.04 5.43
C PRO A 368 -16.57 7.79 5.51
N PRO A 369 -16.39 8.71 6.47
CA PRO A 369 -15.09 9.30 6.74
C PRO A 369 -14.17 8.25 7.38
N LEU A 370 -12.87 8.44 7.20
CA LEU A 370 -11.84 7.63 7.87
C LEU A 370 -11.72 8.09 9.33
N THR A 371 -12.12 7.25 10.28
CA THR A 371 -12.24 7.64 11.71
C THR A 371 -11.62 6.64 12.67
N PRO A 372 -11.25 7.07 13.90
CA PRO A 372 -10.70 6.21 14.95
C PRO A 372 -11.55 4.97 15.16
N VAL A 373 -10.91 3.80 15.16
CA VAL A 373 -11.53 2.57 15.65
C VAL A 373 -11.40 2.60 17.18
N THR A 374 -12.52 2.66 17.91
CA THR A 374 -12.48 2.60 19.38
C THR A 374 -12.68 1.16 19.86
N ALA A 375 -12.14 0.81 21.03
CA ALA A 375 -12.24 -0.55 21.59
C ALA A 375 -13.69 -1.06 21.80
N VAL A 376 -14.68 -0.17 21.77
CA VAL A 376 -16.11 -0.51 21.84
C VAL A 376 -16.66 -0.95 20.47
N ASP A 377 -16.03 -0.53 19.37
CA ASP A 377 -16.47 -0.79 18.00
C ASP A 377 -16.10 -2.20 17.54
N VAL A 378 -14.98 -2.74 18.04
CA VAL A 378 -14.48 -4.11 17.79
C VAL A 378 -15.51 -5.17 18.25
N ALA A 379 -16.09 -4.97 19.42
CA ALA A 379 -17.07 -5.90 20.00
C ALA A 379 -18.41 -5.95 19.23
N ARG A 380 -18.73 -4.91 18.42
CA ARG A 380 -20.00 -4.84 17.68
C ARG A 380 -19.99 -5.59 16.36
N LEU A 381 -18.83 -6.07 15.90
CA LEU A 381 -18.69 -6.83 14.66
C LEU A 381 -18.35 -8.32 14.88
N GLY A 382 -18.16 -8.80 16.13
CA GLY A 382 -17.85 -10.21 16.39
C GLY A 382 -17.94 -10.73 17.85
N ALA A 383 -19.14 -10.77 18.44
CA ALA A 383 -19.57 -11.63 19.59
C ALA A 383 -18.80 -11.52 20.95
N PRO A 384 -19.27 -12.21 22.04
CA PRO A 384 -19.73 -11.61 23.29
C PRO A 384 -18.65 -11.17 24.31
N SER A 385 -18.99 -10.10 25.03
CA SER A 385 -18.44 -9.55 26.29
C SER A 385 -17.45 -10.39 27.10
N ALA A 386 -16.28 -9.81 27.38
CA ALA A 386 -15.73 -9.73 28.75
C ALA A 386 -14.75 -8.55 28.88
N ALA A 387 -14.99 -7.72 29.90
CA ALA A 387 -14.24 -6.51 30.22
C ALA A 387 -12.93 -6.80 30.97
N SER A 388 -11.91 -5.95 30.76
CA SER A 388 -10.91 -5.58 31.77
C SER A 388 -10.00 -4.47 31.24
N ALA A 389 -10.03 -3.30 31.90
CA ALA A 389 -9.20 -2.13 31.60
C ALA A 389 -8.00 -2.03 32.56
N ALA A 390 -6.90 -1.44 32.08
CA ALA A 390 -5.93 -0.72 32.91
C ALA A 390 -5.21 0.36 32.06
N PRO A 391 -5.03 1.61 32.54
CA PRO A 391 -4.46 2.70 31.77
C PRO A 391 -2.98 2.94 32.08
N GLY A 392 -2.21 3.45 31.12
CA GLY A 392 -0.81 3.82 31.37
C GLY A 392 -0.10 4.61 30.27
N ARG A 393 0.02 5.92 30.53
CA ARG A 393 1.03 6.90 30.04
C ARG A 393 0.80 7.58 28.69
N ALA A 394 0.40 8.84 28.82
CA ALA A 394 0.38 9.88 27.81
C ALA A 394 1.81 10.33 27.41
N SER A 395 2.03 10.43 26.11
CA SER A 395 3.04 11.29 25.49
C SER A 395 2.38 11.95 24.30
N LEU A 396 2.50 13.27 24.19
CA LEU A 396 1.96 14.12 23.11
C LEU A 396 2.27 13.50 21.74
N ARG A 397 1.27 12.84 21.15
CA ARG A 397 1.25 12.34 19.77
C ARG A 397 0.42 13.33 18.97
N THR A 398 0.91 13.77 17.83
CA THR A 398 0.09 14.42 16.81
C THR A 398 -1.06 13.47 16.45
N ASP A 399 -2.29 13.95 16.64
CA ASP A 399 -3.55 13.20 16.72
C ASP A 399 -3.96 12.54 15.38
N MET A 400 -3.28 11.47 14.99
CA MET A 400 -3.89 10.42 14.20
C MET A 400 -4.10 9.20 15.10
N PRO A 401 -5.34 8.73 15.26
CA PRO A 401 -5.62 7.47 15.96
C PRO A 401 -4.76 6.34 15.42
N ALA A 402 -4.31 5.46 16.30
CA ALA A 402 -3.44 4.34 15.94
C ALA A 402 -4.06 3.43 14.86
N HIS A 403 -5.39 3.38 14.83
CA HIS A 403 -6.17 2.58 13.91
C HIS A 403 -7.41 3.36 13.45
N LEU A 404 -7.62 3.39 12.14
CA LEU A 404 -8.68 4.15 11.48
C LEU A 404 -9.34 3.31 10.39
N ALA A 405 -10.66 3.38 10.24
CA ALA A 405 -11.33 2.81 9.09
C ALA A 405 -12.52 3.65 8.61
N ALA A 406 -12.85 3.48 7.33
CA ALA A 406 -13.91 4.21 6.65
C ALA A 406 -15.18 3.36 6.63
N CYS A 407 -15.82 3.17 7.79
CA CYS A 407 -17.07 2.43 7.90
C CYS A 407 -18.06 3.14 8.83
N LEU A 408 -19.30 3.34 8.37
CA LEU A 408 -20.35 3.99 9.19
C LEU A 408 -20.65 3.22 10.48
N ARG A 409 -20.38 1.90 10.53
CA ARG A 409 -20.56 1.09 11.75
C ARG A 409 -19.55 1.39 12.85
N GLN A 410 -18.42 2.01 12.51
CA GLN A 410 -17.38 2.42 13.46
C GLN A 410 -17.54 3.87 13.91
N LEU A 411 -18.42 4.64 13.26
CA LEU A 411 -18.77 5.94 13.78
C LEU A 411 -19.60 5.74 15.03
N PRO A 412 -19.31 6.45 16.14
CA PRO A 412 -20.22 6.46 17.27
C PRO A 412 -21.60 6.85 16.74
N GLN A 413 -22.58 5.98 16.93
CA GLN A 413 -23.97 6.30 16.60
C GLN A 413 -24.37 7.49 17.49
N SER A 414 -24.18 8.71 16.99
CA SER A 414 -24.72 9.91 17.61
C SER A 414 -26.24 9.70 17.63
N GLY A 415 -26.80 9.40 18.81
CA GLY A 415 -28.21 9.10 18.94
C GLY A 415 -29.05 10.30 18.54
N HIS A 416 -29.61 10.30 17.34
CA HIS A 416 -30.73 11.12 16.83
C HIS A 416 -31.34 10.29 15.69
N SER A 417 -32.53 9.69 15.84
CA SER A 417 -33.81 10.34 15.56
C SER A 417 -33.69 11.46 14.53
N ALA A 418 -33.70 11.09 13.26
CA ALA A 418 -34.06 11.98 12.17
C ALA A 418 -34.88 11.16 11.16
N ALA A 419 -36.14 11.54 11.02
CA ALA A 419 -37.07 10.93 10.07
C ALA A 419 -36.50 10.93 8.64
N PRO A 420 -36.80 9.91 7.83
CA PRO A 420 -36.36 9.86 6.44
C PRO A 420 -36.94 11.04 5.63
N PRO A 421 -36.24 11.52 4.59
CA PRO A 421 -36.78 12.56 3.72
C PRO A 421 -38.07 12.07 3.02
N PRO A 422 -39.08 12.93 2.81
CA PRO A 422 -40.30 12.51 2.13
C PRO A 422 -39.99 12.10 0.68
N LYS A 423 -40.63 11.01 0.24
CA LYS A 423 -40.62 10.54 -1.15
C LYS A 423 -41.10 11.66 -2.09
N PRO A 424 -40.58 11.75 -3.33
CA PRO A 424 -41.17 12.65 -4.32
C PRO A 424 -42.59 12.17 -4.65
N ALA A 425 -43.58 12.99 -4.32
CA ALA A 425 -44.97 12.78 -4.70
C ALA A 425 -45.11 12.92 -6.22
N ALA A 426 -45.88 12.00 -6.80
CA ALA A 426 -46.26 12.02 -8.20
C ALA A 426 -46.91 13.35 -8.59
N ALA A 427 -46.51 13.89 -9.74
CA ALA A 427 -47.11 15.05 -10.35
C ALA A 427 -48.60 14.78 -10.65
N VAL A 428 -49.48 15.50 -9.97
CA VAL A 428 -50.89 15.67 -10.35
C VAL A 428 -50.95 16.87 -11.28
N ALA A 429 -51.53 16.68 -12.46
CA ALA A 429 -51.74 17.72 -13.46
C ALA A 429 -52.65 18.85 -12.94
N PRO A 430 -52.41 20.13 -13.28
CA PRO A 430 -53.27 21.22 -12.84
C PRO A 430 -54.58 21.24 -13.65
N THR A 431 -55.67 21.31 -12.91
CA THR A 431 -57.03 21.60 -13.39
C THR A 431 -57.08 23.05 -13.87
N THR A 432 -57.49 23.25 -15.11
CA THR A 432 -57.82 24.55 -15.69
C THR A 432 -59.06 25.13 -15.02
N VAL A 433 -58.93 26.28 -14.37
CA VAL A 433 -60.03 27.20 -14.06
C VAL A 433 -59.72 28.51 -14.76
N HIS A 434 -60.41 28.77 -15.86
CA HIS A 434 -60.55 30.12 -16.41
C HIS A 434 -61.92 30.63 -15.99
N ALA A 435 -61.94 31.52 -15.01
CA ALA A 435 -63.00 32.49 -14.83
C ALA A 435 -62.62 33.73 -15.63
N VAL A 436 -63.49 34.14 -16.55
CA VAL A 436 -63.49 35.46 -17.16
C VAL A 436 -64.90 36.00 -16.90
N ASP A 437 -64.98 36.99 -16.02
CA ASP A 437 -66.18 37.79 -15.79
C ASP A 437 -66.25 38.93 -16.80
N GLU A 438 -67.51 39.19 -17.19
CA GLU A 438 -68.10 40.42 -17.72
C GLU A 438 -67.69 40.95 -19.12
N VAL A 439 -68.70 41.13 -19.99
CA VAL A 439 -69.23 42.46 -20.41
C VAL A 439 -70.23 42.29 -21.58
N THR A 440 -71.48 42.78 -21.39
CA THR A 440 -72.54 43.15 -22.38
C THR A 440 -73.08 42.03 -23.31
N GLN A 441 -74.38 41.90 -23.58
CA GLN A 441 -75.50 42.84 -23.69
C GLN A 441 -76.83 42.08 -23.55
#